data_AF-A0A3S4P5P5-F1
#
_entry.id   AF-A0A3S4P5P5-F1
#
_cell.length_a   1.000
_cell.length_b   1.000
_cell.length_c   1.000
_cell.angle_alpha   90.00
_cell.angle_beta   90.00
_cell.angle_gamma   90.00
#
_symmetry.space_group_name_H-M   'P 1'
#
loop_
_entity.id
_entity.type
_entity.pdbx_description
1 polymer ?
#
loop_
_entity_poly.entity_id
_entity_poly.type
_entity_poly.pdbx_seq_one_letter_code
_entity_poly.pdbx_strand_id
1 'polypeptide(L)'
;MIAERTGISAEDLRQALTVESYPGGRSAEGYPSFSPMLIEWLKESWLLASAQMQHSELRSGVLLLTLLHSPLRYIPPAAARLLTAINRDQLQQDFTAWTKESAESVDLAGGQAFRATETGDTLLARYAKNMTEDARNGKLDPVLCRDHEIDLMIDILCRRRKITRW
;
A
#
# COMPACT_ATOMS: atom_id res chain seq x y z
N MET A 1 18.13 1.61 7.07
CA MET A 1 17.92 0.37 6.28
C MET A 1 18.35 0.47 4.82
N ILE A 2 17.63 1.17 3.92
CA ILE A 2 18.08 1.29 2.51
C ILE A 2 19.38 2.11 2.39
N ALA A 3 19.49 3.21 3.14
CA ALA A 3 20.73 4.00 3.21
C ALA A 3 21.91 3.21 3.82
N GLU A 4 21.65 2.43 4.87
CA GLU A 4 22.66 1.58 5.52
C GLU A 4 23.16 0.47 4.60
N ARG A 5 22.26 -0.17 3.84
CA ARG A 5 22.60 -1.22 2.86
C ARG A 5 23.39 -0.69 1.66
N THR A 6 23.24 0.60 1.33
CA THR A 6 23.91 1.26 0.20
C THR A 6 25.16 2.03 0.63
N GLY A 7 25.52 1.98 1.92
CA GLY A 7 26.69 2.66 2.47
C GLY A 7 26.58 4.19 2.53
N ILE A 8 25.36 4.74 2.41
CA ILE A 8 25.12 6.18 2.50
C ILE A 8 25.05 6.58 3.97
N SER A 9 26.00 7.41 4.41
CA SER A 9 25.97 8.00 5.75
C SER A 9 24.73 8.89 5.91
N ALA A 10 23.93 8.59 6.93
CA ALA A 10 22.76 9.41 7.25
C ALA A 10 23.17 10.85 7.63
N GLU A 11 24.34 11.02 8.22
CA GLU A 11 24.85 12.34 8.60
C GLU A 11 25.23 13.16 7.37
N ASP A 12 25.92 12.56 6.40
CA ASP A 12 26.31 13.23 5.15
C ASP A 12 25.08 13.63 4.34
N LEU A 13 24.07 12.77 4.31
CA LEU A 13 22.79 13.06 3.66
C LEU A 13 22.05 14.20 4.38
N ARG A 14 22.03 14.20 5.72
CA ARG A 14 21.45 15.29 6.52
C ARG A 14 22.17 16.60 6.27
N GLN A 15 23.50 16.60 6.27
CA GLN A 15 24.32 17.77 5.96
C GLN A 15 23.99 18.29 4.55
N ALA A 16 23.90 17.41 3.55
CA ALA A 16 23.61 17.79 2.16
C ALA A 16 22.16 18.28 1.94
N LEU A 17 21.21 17.84 2.78
CA LEU A 17 19.82 18.30 2.80
C LEU A 17 19.63 19.57 3.63
N THR A 18 20.56 19.86 4.53
CA THR A 18 20.57 21.10 5.32
C THR A 18 20.94 22.23 4.38
N VAL A 19 19.93 22.78 3.71
CA VAL A 19 20.07 24.04 2.99
C VAL A 19 20.28 25.11 4.05
N GLU A 20 21.50 25.64 4.13
CA GLU A 20 21.79 26.82 4.94
C GLU A 20 20.81 27.93 4.52
N SER A 21 19.87 28.23 5.40
CA SER A 21 19.05 29.45 5.38
C SER A 21 18.07 29.57 4.20
N TYR A 22 16.82 29.21 4.45
CA TYR A 22 15.71 29.87 3.73
C TYR A 22 15.82 31.39 4.00
N PRO A 23 16.05 32.27 3.01
CA PRO A 23 16.09 33.72 3.24
C PRO A 23 14.69 34.32 3.49
N GLY A 24 13.65 33.49 3.56
CA GLY A 24 12.27 33.89 3.73
C GLY A 24 11.73 33.47 5.08
N GLY A 25 11.74 34.41 6.03
CA GLY A 25 10.74 34.51 7.09
C GLY A 25 10.53 33.28 7.97
N ARG A 26 11.33 33.16 9.03
CA ARG A 26 10.81 32.63 10.31
C ARG A 26 9.73 33.59 10.83
N SER A 27 8.56 33.61 10.19
CA SER A 27 7.35 34.11 10.83
C SER A 27 6.78 32.93 11.59
N ALA A 28 7.28 32.73 12.81
CA ALA A 28 6.85 31.70 13.75
C ALA A 28 5.41 31.93 14.29
N GLU A 29 4.63 32.80 13.66
CA GLU A 29 3.31 33.28 14.12
C GLU A 29 2.15 32.85 13.20
N GLY A 30 2.41 31.99 12.21
CA GLY A 30 1.39 31.43 11.32
C GLY A 30 1.26 29.90 11.45
N TYR A 31 0.12 29.34 11.03
CA TYR A 31 -0.03 27.90 10.87
C TYR A 31 1.03 27.37 9.88
N PRO A 32 1.81 26.34 10.25
CA PRO A 32 2.78 25.76 9.33
C PRO A 32 2.06 25.19 8.12
N SER A 33 2.43 25.63 6.92
CA SER A 33 1.88 25.15 5.66
C SER A 33 2.89 24.24 4.95
N PHE A 34 2.37 23.26 4.21
CA PHE A 34 3.20 22.40 3.39
C PHE A 34 3.61 23.09 2.08
N SER A 35 4.83 22.82 1.64
CA SER A 35 5.28 23.25 0.31
C SER A 35 4.43 22.56 -0.78
N PRO A 36 4.00 23.30 -1.82
CA PRO A 36 3.31 22.70 -2.97
C PRO A 36 4.12 21.56 -3.61
N MET A 37 5.46 21.67 -3.64
CA MET A 37 6.33 20.62 -4.16
C MET A 37 6.27 19.32 -3.34
N LEU A 38 6.12 19.43 -2.01
CA LEU A 38 5.94 18.27 -1.16
C LEU A 38 4.64 17.55 -1.49
N ILE A 39 3.56 18.32 -1.70
CA ILE A 39 2.24 17.77 -2.05
C ILE A 39 2.30 17.08 -3.41
N GLU A 40 2.99 17.66 -4.39
CA GLU A 40 3.22 17.02 -5.70
C GLU A 40 3.98 15.70 -5.57
N TRP A 41 5.07 15.68 -4.81
CA TRP A 41 5.84 14.47 -4.57
C TRP A 41 5.02 13.36 -3.91
N LEU A 42 4.20 13.71 -2.91
CA LEU A 42 3.29 12.75 -2.26
C LEU A 42 2.27 12.17 -3.25
N LYS A 43 1.70 13.00 -4.13
CA LYS A 43 0.76 12.55 -5.18
C LYS A 43 1.41 11.60 -6.17
N GLU A 44 2.62 11.91 -6.64
CA GLU A 44 3.37 11.03 -7.56
C GLU A 44 3.72 9.69 -6.89
N SER A 45 4.09 9.74 -5.61
CA SER A 45 4.38 8.54 -4.82
C SER A 45 3.16 7.66 -4.61
N TRP A 46 2.01 8.27 -4.32
CA TRP A 46 0.75 7.55 -4.22
C TRP A 46 0.33 6.92 -5.55
N LEU A 47 0.52 7.64 -6.66
CA LEU A 47 0.22 7.12 -7.99
C LEU A 47 1.10 5.90 -8.30
N LEU A 48 2.39 5.94 -7.98
CA LEU A 48 3.28 4.79 -8.15
C LEU A 48 2.87 3.61 -7.27
N ALA A 49 2.60 3.86 -5.98
CA ALA A 49 2.19 2.84 -5.02
C ALA A 49 0.92 2.09 -5.47
N SER A 50 -0.11 2.84 -5.84
CA SER A 50 -1.41 2.28 -6.23
C SER A 50 -1.40 1.65 -7.62
N ALA A 51 -0.80 2.30 -8.62
CA ALA A 51 -0.85 1.83 -10.00
C ALA A 51 0.10 0.66 -10.26
N GLN A 52 1.35 0.73 -9.78
CA GLN A 52 2.38 -0.25 -10.12
C GLN A 52 2.54 -1.33 -9.05
N MET A 53 2.42 -0.98 -7.78
CA MET A 53 2.74 -1.89 -6.67
C MET A 53 1.51 -2.51 -6.00
N GLN A 54 0.30 -2.08 -6.39
CA GLN A 54 -0.97 -2.52 -5.77
C GLN A 54 -0.97 -2.37 -4.24
N HIS A 55 -0.24 -1.37 -3.73
CA HIS A 55 -0.23 -1.06 -2.31
C HIS A 55 -1.47 -0.24 -1.95
N SER A 56 -2.13 -0.61 -0.85
CA SER A 56 -3.24 0.14 -0.27
C SER A 56 -2.79 1.32 0.59
N GLU A 57 -1.49 1.40 0.91
CA GLU A 57 -0.90 2.39 1.79
C GLU A 57 0.40 2.96 1.22
N LEU A 58 0.69 4.21 1.54
CA LEU A 58 1.90 4.90 1.10
C LEU A 58 3.05 4.61 2.05
N ARG A 59 3.94 3.70 1.65
CA ARG A 59 5.14 3.35 2.43
C ARG A 59 6.30 4.30 2.15
N SER A 60 7.17 4.55 3.14
CA SER A 60 8.34 5.42 3.01
C SER A 60 9.31 4.99 1.89
N GLY A 61 9.41 3.69 1.62
CA GLY A 61 10.21 3.18 0.50
C GLY A 61 9.72 3.66 -0.86
N VAL A 62 8.40 3.85 -1.04
CA VAL A 62 7.83 4.34 -2.29
C VAL A 62 8.12 5.84 -2.47
N LEU A 63 8.09 6.61 -1.38
CA LEU A 63 8.52 8.01 -1.37
C LEU A 63 9.98 8.13 -1.85
N LEU A 64 10.87 7.29 -1.32
CA LEU A 64 12.27 7.26 -1.76
C LEU A 64 12.36 6.87 -3.24
N LEU A 65 11.58 5.90 -3.70
CA LEU A 65 11.61 5.45 -5.09
C LEU A 65 11.20 6.57 -6.06
N THR A 66 10.11 7.31 -5.81
CA THR A 66 9.73 8.45 -6.64
C THR A 66 10.73 9.60 -6.55
N LEU A 67 11.33 9.81 -5.39
CA LEU A 67 12.43 10.76 -5.24
C LEU A 67 13.62 10.40 -6.16
N LEU A 68 13.94 9.11 -6.30
CA LEU A 68 15.00 8.63 -7.19
C LEU A 68 14.65 8.70 -8.68
N HIS A 69 13.37 8.81 -9.05
CA HIS A 69 12.98 9.04 -10.45
C HIS A 69 13.34 10.46 -10.89
N SER A 70 13.11 11.45 -10.02
CA SER A 70 13.32 12.88 -10.33
C SER A 70 14.00 13.63 -9.17
N PRO A 71 15.26 13.28 -8.80
CA PRO A 71 15.88 13.78 -7.57
C PRO A 71 16.13 15.29 -7.60
N LEU A 72 16.57 15.83 -8.73
CA LEU A 72 16.87 17.27 -8.87
C LEU A 72 15.62 18.16 -8.77
N ARG A 73 14.41 17.58 -8.87
CA ARG A 73 13.16 18.33 -8.70
C ARG A 73 12.88 18.63 -7.23
N TYR A 74 13.23 17.72 -6.32
CA TYR A 74 12.76 17.77 -4.93
C TYR A 74 13.86 18.01 -3.91
N ILE A 75 15.12 17.73 -4.25
CA ILE A 75 16.25 17.86 -3.33
C ILE A 75 17.43 18.62 -3.96
N PRO A 76 18.29 19.23 -3.12
CA PRO A 76 19.51 19.88 -3.60
C PRO A 76 20.42 18.91 -4.38
N PRO A 77 21.21 19.41 -5.35
CA PRO A 77 22.09 18.58 -6.17
C PRO A 77 23.15 17.84 -5.34
N ALA A 78 23.57 18.40 -4.20
CA ALA A 78 24.49 17.74 -3.27
C ALA A 78 23.89 16.44 -2.71
N ALA A 79 22.65 16.49 -2.24
CA ALA A 79 21.93 15.31 -1.74
C ALA A 79 21.59 14.33 -2.88
N ALA A 80 21.22 14.84 -4.05
CA ALA A 80 20.94 14.01 -5.22
C ALA A 80 22.15 13.13 -5.62
N ARG A 81 23.37 13.67 -5.55
CA ARG A 81 24.61 12.91 -5.83
C ARG A 81 24.91 11.80 -4.82
N LEU A 82 24.45 11.92 -3.57
CA LEU A 82 24.61 10.83 -2.60
C LEU A 82 23.62 9.71 -2.91
N LEU A 83 22.42 10.05 -3.37
CA LEU A 83 21.38 9.08 -3.70
C LEU A 83 21.59 8.34 -5.03
N THR A 84 22.49 8.80 -5.92
CA THR A 84 22.81 8.06 -7.16
C THR A 84 23.48 6.71 -6.91
N ALA A 85 24.04 6.49 -5.72
CA ALA A 85 24.54 5.17 -5.31
C ALA A 85 23.42 4.11 -5.24
N ILE A 86 22.16 4.55 -5.10
CA ILE A 86 21.00 3.66 -5.06
C ILE A 86 20.55 3.34 -6.49
N ASN A 87 20.65 2.08 -6.88
CA ASN A 87 20.11 1.61 -8.15
C ASN A 87 18.57 1.57 -8.07
N ARG A 88 17.90 2.52 -8.74
CA ARG A 88 16.43 2.65 -8.75
C ARG A 88 15.72 1.44 -9.37
N ASP A 89 16.28 0.85 -10.42
CA ASP A 89 15.65 -0.25 -11.15
C ASP A 89 15.67 -1.52 -10.28
N GLN A 90 16.79 -1.78 -9.60
CA GLN A 90 16.91 -2.87 -8.63
C GLN A 90 16.01 -2.64 -7.41
N LEU A 91 15.95 -1.41 -6.89
CA LEU A 91 15.06 -1.07 -5.77
C LEU A 91 13.58 -1.29 -6.14
N GLN A 92 13.19 -0.98 -7.37
CA GLN A 92 11.83 -1.18 -7.86
C GLN A 92 11.50 -2.67 -8.02
N GLN A 93 12.42 -3.45 -8.60
CA GLN A 93 12.22 -4.89 -8.82
C GLN A 93 12.19 -5.68 -7.50
N ASP A 94 13.13 -5.41 -6.60
CA ASP A 94 13.30 -6.15 -5.34
C ASP A 94 12.72 -5.39 -4.13
N PHE A 95 11.73 -4.52 -4.36
CA PHE A 95 11.21 -3.61 -3.34
C PHE A 95 10.84 -4.30 -2.02
N THR A 96 10.16 -5.45 -2.10
CA THR A 96 9.76 -6.23 -0.92
C THR A 96 10.97 -6.76 -0.15
N ALA A 97 12.02 -7.19 -0.85
CA ALA A 97 13.24 -7.68 -0.21
C ALA A 97 14.04 -6.54 0.44
N TRP A 98 14.07 -5.36 -0.20
CA TRP A 98 14.77 -4.19 0.33
C TRP A 98 14.05 -3.53 1.51
N THR A 99 12.74 -3.72 1.61
CA THR A 99 11.89 -3.15 2.68
C THR A 99 11.43 -4.16 3.72
N LYS A 100 11.98 -5.39 3.71
CA LYS A 100 11.55 -6.50 4.57
C LYS A 100 11.78 -6.23 6.07
N GLU A 101 12.87 -5.56 6.41
CA GLU A 101 13.22 -5.22 7.79
C GLU A 101 12.59 -3.90 8.24
N SER A 102 11.87 -3.20 7.35
CA SER A 102 11.27 -1.90 7.64
C SER A 102 10.28 -1.98 8.79
N ALA A 103 10.23 -0.96 9.65
CA ALA A 103 9.19 -0.84 10.67
C ALA A 103 7.76 -0.81 10.05
N GLU A 104 7.63 -0.49 8.76
CA GLU A 104 6.36 -0.50 8.01
C GLU A 104 6.05 -1.87 7.37
N SER A 105 6.77 -2.94 7.71
CA SER A 105 6.51 -4.29 7.18
C SER A 105 5.53 -5.11 8.03
N VAL A 106 5.17 -4.61 9.22
CA VAL A 106 4.29 -5.32 10.19
C VAL A 106 2.82 -5.37 9.74
N ASP A 107 2.36 -4.48 8.86
CA ASP A 107 0.94 -4.37 8.49
C ASP A 107 0.50 -5.19 7.27
N LEU A 108 1.39 -5.99 6.67
CA LEU A 108 1.02 -6.92 5.59
C LEU A 108 0.11 -8.08 6.05
N ALA A 109 -0.22 -8.15 7.34
CA ALA A 109 -1.17 -9.11 7.90
C ALA A 109 -2.62 -8.59 7.97
N GLY A 110 -2.86 -7.27 7.87
CA GLY A 110 -4.19 -6.66 8.05
C GLY A 110 -4.87 -6.19 6.77
N GLY A 111 -4.08 -5.79 5.76
CA GLY A 111 -4.59 -5.40 4.45
C GLY A 111 -4.78 -6.62 3.57
N GLN A 112 -6.01 -7.09 3.43
CA GLN A 112 -6.39 -8.14 2.50
C GLN A 112 -6.19 -7.64 1.07
N ALA A 113 -4.93 -7.64 0.63
CA ALA A 113 -4.58 -7.51 -0.77
C ALA A 113 -5.33 -8.62 -1.47
N PHE A 114 -6.25 -8.23 -2.36
CA PHE A 114 -6.90 -9.12 -3.31
C PHE A 114 -5.81 -9.56 -4.30
N ARG A 115 -4.85 -10.35 -3.83
CA ARG A 115 -4.02 -11.17 -4.69
C ARG A 115 -5.01 -12.08 -5.36
N ALA A 116 -5.27 -11.81 -6.63
CA ALA A 116 -5.76 -12.82 -7.55
C ALA A 116 -4.74 -13.97 -7.50
N THR A 117 -4.96 -14.89 -6.57
CA THR A 117 -4.26 -16.16 -6.56
C THR A 117 -4.67 -16.85 -7.83
N GLU A 118 -3.73 -16.93 -8.77
CA GLU A 118 -3.70 -17.91 -9.85
C GLU A 118 -3.61 -19.33 -9.26
N THR A 119 -4.65 -19.74 -8.54
CA THR A 119 -4.84 -21.10 -8.07
C THR A 119 -5.94 -21.71 -8.92
N GLY A 120 -5.52 -22.54 -9.89
CA GLY A 120 -6.36 -23.60 -10.46
C GLY A 120 -7.58 -23.12 -11.22
N ASP A 121 -7.39 -22.92 -12.51
CA ASP A 121 -8.33 -22.37 -13.48
C ASP A 121 -9.68 -23.12 -13.53
N THR A 122 -10.61 -22.72 -12.66
CA THR A 122 -12.02 -23.12 -12.73
C THR A 122 -12.85 -21.87 -12.98
N LEU A 123 -13.85 -21.96 -13.88
CA LEU A 123 -14.78 -20.86 -14.14
C LEU A 123 -15.43 -20.33 -12.85
N LEU A 124 -15.59 -21.19 -11.84
CA LEU A 124 -16.05 -20.83 -10.51
C LEU A 124 -15.13 -19.83 -9.82
N ALA A 125 -13.81 -20.05 -9.82
CA ALA A 125 -12.86 -19.15 -9.16
C ALA A 125 -12.76 -17.79 -9.85
N ARG A 126 -12.99 -17.74 -11.17
CA ARG A 126 -12.97 -16.48 -11.94
C ARG A 126 -14.22 -15.61 -11.74
N TYR A 127 -15.39 -16.23 -11.56
CA TYR A 127 -16.68 -15.52 -11.61
C TYR A 127 -17.56 -15.68 -10.36
N ALA A 128 -17.21 -16.57 -9.43
CA ALA A 128 -17.96 -16.80 -8.21
C ALA A 128 -17.09 -16.60 -6.97
N LYS A 129 -17.73 -16.19 -5.88
CA LYS A 129 -17.10 -16.03 -4.57
C LYS A 129 -17.68 -17.07 -3.61
N ASN A 130 -16.81 -17.81 -2.91
CA ASN A 130 -17.22 -18.84 -1.96
C ASN A 130 -17.62 -18.21 -0.61
N MET A 131 -18.90 -17.89 -0.44
CA MET A 131 -19.40 -17.29 0.79
C MET A 131 -19.31 -18.23 2.01
N THR A 132 -19.33 -19.56 1.81
CA THR A 132 -19.23 -20.52 2.92
C THR A 132 -17.83 -20.54 3.52
N GLU A 133 -16.80 -20.41 2.70
CA GLU A 133 -15.41 -20.32 3.15
C GLU A 133 -15.15 -18.99 3.88
N ASP A 134 -15.66 -17.88 3.37
CA ASP A 134 -15.57 -16.59 4.05
C ASP A 134 -16.27 -16.59 5.42
N ALA A 135 -17.42 -17.27 5.53
CA ALA A 135 -18.12 -17.47 6.79
C ALA A 135 -17.27 -18.25 7.80
N ARG A 136 -16.64 -19.34 7.36
CA ARG A 136 -15.74 -20.16 8.21
C ARG A 136 -14.52 -19.37 8.67
N ASN A 137 -14.00 -18.47 7.84
CA ASN A 137 -12.86 -17.62 8.14
C ASN A 137 -13.25 -16.33 8.91
N GLY A 138 -14.52 -16.15 9.28
CA GLY A 138 -14.98 -14.98 10.04
C GLY A 138 -14.90 -13.65 9.27
N LYS A 139 -14.85 -13.69 7.93
CA LYS A 139 -14.74 -12.50 7.07
C LYS A 139 -16.08 -11.86 6.69
N LEU A 140 -17.19 -12.53 6.99
CA LEU A 140 -18.52 -12.01 6.72
C LEU A 140 -19.01 -11.12 7.86
N ASP A 141 -19.57 -9.97 7.49
CA ASP A 141 -20.22 -9.05 8.42
C ASP A 141 -21.62 -9.59 8.80
N PRO A 142 -22.01 -9.62 10.10
CA PRO A 142 -23.35 -10.04 10.50
C PRO A 142 -24.44 -9.14 9.88
N VAL A 143 -25.46 -9.79 9.30
CA VAL A 143 -26.66 -9.10 8.82
C VAL A 143 -27.67 -9.05 9.95
N LEU A 144 -27.94 -7.84 10.46
CA LEU A 144 -28.91 -7.62 11.54
C LEU A 144 -30.33 -7.41 10.99
N CYS A 145 -31.33 -7.81 11.79
CA CYS A 145 -32.75 -7.54 11.57
C CYS A 145 -33.34 -8.19 10.30
N ARG A 146 -32.81 -9.34 9.86
CA ARG A 146 -33.35 -10.13 8.74
C ARG A 146 -33.60 -11.60 9.10
N ASP A 147 -33.79 -11.88 10.38
CA ASP A 147 -33.95 -13.24 10.88
C ASP A 147 -35.16 -13.94 10.23
N HIS A 148 -36.27 -13.22 10.06
CA HIS A 148 -37.48 -13.78 9.46
C HIS A 148 -37.30 -14.17 7.99
N GLU A 149 -36.65 -13.34 7.18
CA GLU A 149 -36.36 -13.64 5.78
C GLU A 149 -35.36 -14.79 5.65
N ILE A 150 -34.36 -14.85 6.54
CA ILE A 150 -33.38 -15.93 6.58
C ILE A 150 -34.07 -17.26 6.93
N ASP A 151 -34.94 -17.27 7.94
CA ASP A 151 -35.72 -18.45 8.33
C ASP A 151 -36.64 -18.92 7.20
N LEU A 152 -37.31 -18.00 6.51
CA LEU A 152 -38.15 -18.31 5.36
C LEU A 152 -37.34 -18.93 4.22
N MET A 153 -36.15 -18.38 3.93
CA MET A 153 -35.25 -18.92 2.92
C MET A 153 -34.81 -20.36 3.29
N ILE A 154 -34.47 -20.60 4.56
CA ILE A 154 -34.10 -21.93 5.05
C ILE A 154 -35.26 -22.91 4.86
N ASP A 155 -36.48 -22.54 5.27
CA ASP A 155 -37.66 -23.39 5.12
C ASP A 155 -37.92 -23.76 3.64
N ILE A 156 -37.86 -22.77 2.75
CA ILE A 156 -38.02 -22.99 1.30
C ILE A 156 -36.97 -23.97 0.77
N LEU A 157 -35.70 -23.79 1.13
CA LEU A 157 -34.59 -24.60 0.62
C LEU A 157 -34.56 -26.01 1.22
N CYS A 158 -34.96 -26.18 2.48
CA CYS A 158 -34.95 -27.45 3.19
C CYS A 158 -36.21 -28.30 2.95
N ARG A 159 -37.26 -27.75 2.33
CA ARG A 159 -38.50 -28.48 2.10
C ARG A 159 -38.34 -29.59 1.05
N ARG A 160 -38.36 -30.85 1.48
CA ARG A 160 -38.43 -32.02 0.59
C ARG A 160 -39.84 -32.19 0.04
N ARG A 161 -40.04 -31.91 -1.27
CA ARG A 161 -41.30 -32.23 -1.95
C ARG A 161 -41.45 -33.75 -2.06
N LYS A 162 -42.46 -34.33 -1.39
CA LYS A 162 -42.92 -35.68 -1.74
C LYS A 162 -43.59 -35.57 -3.11
N ILE A 163 -42.92 -36.07 -4.15
CA ILE A 163 -43.59 -36.36 -5.42
C ILE A 163 -44.49 -37.56 -5.13
N THR A 164 -45.76 -37.29 -4.86
CA THR A 164 -46.79 -38.32 -4.78
C THR A 164 -46.90 -38.95 -6.16
N ARG A 165 -46.31 -40.13 -6.33
CA ARG A 165 -46.56 -41.01 -7.49
C ARG A 165 -48.02 -41.45 -7.43
N TRP A 166 -48.72 -41.26 -8.54
CA TRP A 166 -49.98 -41.92 -8.85
C TRP A 166 -49.77 -43.43 -8.99
#